data_AF-A0A1G9IDX1-F1
#
_entry.id   AF-A0A1G9IDX1-F1
#
_cell.length_a   1.000
_cell.length_b   1.000
_cell.length_c   1.000
_cell.angle_alpha   90.00
_cell.angle_beta   90.00
_cell.angle_gamma   90.00
#
_symmetry.space_group_name_H-M   'P 1'
#
loop_
_entity.id
_entity.type
_entity.pdbx_description
1 polymer ?
#
loop_
_entity_poly.entity_id
_entity_poly.type
_entity_poly.pdbx_seq_one_letter_code
_entity_poly.pdbx_strand_id
1 'polypeptide(L)'
;MPLADASLTPGFMVDYYHPPCADALGLILLRANHDGLTEVAFVASEDDAPRPGELTARAKEQLEAYFTGARRDFDLPLAPQGTDFQRRVWEALASIPFGETRC
;
A
#
# COMPACT_ATOMS: atom_id res chain seq x y z
N MET A 1 21.62 -7.13 0.50
CA MET A 1 21.28 -5.82 1.10
C MET A 1 20.09 -6.07 2.01
N PRO A 2 20.25 -6.05 3.34
CA PRO A 2 19.24 -6.56 4.25
C PRO A 2 18.08 -5.56 4.33
N LEU A 3 16.87 -6.10 4.32
CA LEU A 3 15.63 -5.39 4.61
C LEU A 3 15.80 -4.72 5.98
N ALA A 4 15.82 -3.39 5.99
CA ALA A 4 15.93 -2.63 7.22
C ALA A 4 14.66 -2.89 8.05
N ASP A 5 14.89 -3.27 9.30
CA ASP A 5 13.90 -3.47 10.36
C ASP A 5 12.95 -2.26 10.42
N ALA A 6 11.77 -2.39 9.81
CA ALA A 6 10.78 -1.32 9.65
C ALA A 6 9.99 -1.03 10.94
N SER A 7 10.32 -1.69 12.04
CA SER A 7 9.46 -1.76 13.22
C SER A 7 9.59 -0.56 14.17
N LEU A 8 10.51 0.40 13.93
CA LEU A 8 10.87 1.39 14.97
C LEU A 8 11.10 2.85 14.49
N THR A 9 10.41 3.34 13.46
CA THR A 9 10.38 4.80 13.19
C THR A 9 9.13 5.47 13.79
N PRO A 10 9.25 6.32 14.83
CA PRO A 10 8.11 7.07 15.35
C PRO A 10 7.63 8.10 14.31
N GLY A 11 6.37 7.98 13.89
CA GLY A 11 5.75 8.90 12.91
C GLY A 11 5.01 8.22 11.75
N PHE A 12 5.06 6.89 11.65
CA PHE A 12 4.31 6.13 10.66
C PHE A 12 2.96 5.66 11.19
N MET A 13 1.92 5.83 10.37
CA MET A 13 0.62 5.21 10.49
C MET A 13 0.70 3.80 9.91
N VAL A 14 0.10 2.84 10.61
CA VAL A 14 0.08 1.43 10.24
C VAL A 14 -1.34 0.91 10.40
N ASP A 15 -1.87 0.29 9.36
CA ASP A 15 -3.18 -0.32 9.39
C ASP A 15 -3.17 -1.64 8.61
N TYR A 16 -4.14 -2.49 8.91
CA TYR A 16 -4.27 -3.81 8.32
C TYR A 16 -5.65 -3.95 7.69
N TYR A 17 -5.65 -4.48 6.47
CA TYR A 17 -6.84 -4.64 5.66
C TYR A 17 -7.00 -6.09 5.20
N HIS A 18 -8.22 -6.60 5.39
CA HIS A 18 -8.66 -7.91 4.93
C HIS A 18 -9.64 -7.71 3.77
N PRO A 19 -9.28 -8.12 2.53
CA PRO A 19 -10.16 -7.96 1.39
C PRO A 19 -11.40 -8.90 1.46
N PRO A 20 -12.61 -8.40 1.14
CA PRO A 20 -13.90 -9.05 1.43
C PRO A 20 -14.21 -10.33 0.63
N CYS A 21 -13.34 -10.80 -0.26
CA CYS A 21 -13.57 -12.01 -1.07
C CYS A 21 -12.28 -12.75 -1.50
N ALA A 22 -11.12 -12.31 -1.01
CA ALA A 22 -9.83 -12.82 -1.46
C ALA A 22 -9.03 -13.40 -0.30
N ASP A 23 -9.55 -14.47 0.32
CA ASP A 23 -8.77 -15.29 1.27
C ASP A 23 -7.43 -15.77 0.66
N ALA A 24 -7.33 -15.80 -0.67
CA ALA A 24 -6.09 -16.12 -1.40
C ALA A 24 -5.02 -15.01 -1.38
N LEU A 25 -5.39 -13.76 -1.14
CA LEU A 25 -4.42 -12.64 -1.11
C LEU A 25 -3.84 -12.42 0.29
N GLY A 26 -4.53 -12.89 1.34
CA GLY A 26 -4.08 -12.73 2.72
C GLY A 26 -4.23 -11.29 3.24
N LEU A 27 -3.51 -10.99 4.31
CA LEU A 27 -3.57 -9.72 5.01
C LEU A 27 -2.76 -8.65 4.25
N ILE A 28 -3.33 -7.46 4.08
CA ILE A 28 -2.63 -6.33 3.46
C ILE A 28 -2.22 -5.34 4.55
N LEU A 29 -0.91 -5.13 4.68
CA LEU A 29 -0.30 -4.05 5.46
C LEU A 29 -0.39 -2.74 4.69
N LEU A 30 -0.85 -1.69 5.36
CA LEU A 30 -0.85 -0.32 4.88
C LEU A 30 0.04 0.52 5.80
N ARG A 31 1.16 1.03 5.25
CA ARG A 31 2.06 1.94 5.98
C ARG A 31 2.09 3.30 5.30
N ALA A 32 1.86 4.34 6.07
CA ALA A 32 1.90 5.71 5.60
C ALA A 32 2.70 6.60 6.56
N ASN A 33 3.34 7.64 6.02
CA ASN A 33 3.88 8.75 6.79
C ASN A 33 3.04 10.01 6.56
N HIS A 34 3.55 11.18 6.97
CA HIS A 34 2.88 12.46 6.75
C HIS A 34 2.85 12.89 5.27
N ASP A 35 3.77 12.39 4.44
CA ASP A 35 3.85 12.73 3.01
C ASP A 35 2.94 11.84 2.15
N GLY A 36 2.68 10.61 2.58
CA GLY A 36 1.85 9.66 1.83
C GLY A 36 2.00 8.20 2.23
N LEU A 37 1.34 7.33 1.47
CA LEU A 37 1.48 5.89 1.57
C LEU A 37 2.89 5.49 1.10
N THR A 38 3.63 4.83 1.99
CA THR A 38 5.01 4.44 1.74
C THR A 38 5.13 2.97 1.36
N GLU A 39 4.18 2.14 1.83
CA GLU A 39 4.19 0.70 1.63
C GLU A 39 2.77 0.13 1.60
N VAL A 40 2.55 -0.78 0.66
CA VAL A 40 1.40 -1.69 0.61
C VAL A 40 1.96 -3.08 0.36
N ALA A 41 1.76 -4.00 1.28
CA ALA A 41 2.38 -5.32 1.22
C ALA A 41 1.41 -6.42 1.65
N PHE A 42 1.49 -7.58 1.02
CA PHE A 42 0.84 -8.79 1.50
C PHE A 42 1.69 -9.38 2.64
N VAL A 43 1.08 -9.59 3.81
CA VAL A 43 1.74 -10.10 5.01
C VAL A 43 0.99 -11.32 5.55
N ALA A 44 1.69 -12.17 6.30
CA ALA A 44 1.10 -13.35 6.92
C ALA A 44 0.52 -13.06 8.32
N SER A 45 1.02 -12.00 8.97
CA SER A 45 0.69 -11.64 10.35
C SER A 45 0.76 -10.14 10.58
N GLU A 46 0.09 -9.69 11.63
CA GLU A 46 0.21 -8.33 12.18
C GLU A 46 1.48 -8.25 13.03
N ASP A 47 2.61 -7.95 12.38
CA ASP A 47 3.91 -7.88 13.06
C ASP A 47 4.08 -6.57 13.87
N ASP A 48 3.34 -5.52 13.51
CA ASP A 48 3.32 -4.21 14.17
C ASP A 48 1.96 -3.96 14.85
N ALA A 49 1.96 -3.26 15.99
CA ALA A 49 0.72 -2.78 16.57
C ALA A 49 0.05 -1.73 15.65
N PRO A 50 -1.25 -1.89 15.32
CA PRO A 50 -1.94 -0.96 14.44
C PRO A 50 -1.98 0.45 15.05
N ARG A 51 -1.67 1.41 14.19
CA ARG A 51 -1.71 2.86 14.46
C ARG A 51 -2.45 3.50 13.29
N PRO A 52 -3.79 3.35 13.23
CA PRO A 52 -4.56 3.86 12.12
C PRO A 52 -4.48 5.39 12.09
N GLY A 53 -4.46 5.95 10.89
CA GLY A 53 -4.60 7.38 10.69
C GLY A 53 -5.41 7.68 9.44
N GLU A 54 -5.59 8.96 9.12
CA GLU A 54 -6.47 9.38 8.04
C GLU A 54 -6.06 8.76 6.69
N LEU A 55 -4.77 8.74 6.38
CA LEU A 55 -4.27 8.17 5.12
C LEU A 55 -4.49 6.67 5.01
N THR A 56 -4.28 5.91 6.09
CA THR A 56 -4.48 4.45 6.06
C THR A 56 -5.96 4.08 6.00
N ALA A 57 -6.82 4.85 6.67
CA ALA A 57 -8.27 4.69 6.57
C ALA A 57 -8.77 4.96 5.15
N ARG A 58 -8.33 6.06 4.51
CA ARG A 58 -8.67 6.34 3.12
C ARG A 58 -8.13 5.28 2.17
N ALA A 59 -6.93 4.76 2.41
CA ALA A 59 -6.39 3.66 1.63
C ALA A 59 -7.25 2.40 1.72
N LYS A 60 -7.69 2.04 2.93
CA LYS A 60 -8.59 0.91 3.19
C LYS A 60 -9.93 1.07 2.46
N GLU A 61 -10.55 2.24 2.52
CA GLU A 61 -11.79 2.54 1.79
C GLU A 61 -11.64 2.39 0.27
N GLN A 62 -10.53 2.87 -0.29
CA GLN A 62 -10.30 2.75 -1.73
C GLN A 62 -9.99 1.31 -2.14
N LEU A 63 -9.30 0.55 -1.29
CA LEU A 63 -9.06 -0.87 -1.50
C LEU A 63 -10.36 -1.67 -1.45
N GLU A 64 -11.23 -1.40 -0.49
CA GLU A 64 -12.58 -1.97 -0.44
C GLU A 64 -13.31 -1.74 -1.77
N ALA A 65 -13.39 -0.48 -2.21
CA ALA A 65 -14.04 -0.12 -3.48
C ALA A 65 -13.39 -0.77 -4.71
N TYR A 66 -12.06 -0.98 -4.69
CA TYR A 66 -11.34 -1.68 -5.74
C TYR A 66 -11.67 -3.17 -5.79
N PHE A 67 -11.65 -3.84 -4.64
CA PHE A 67 -11.97 -5.27 -4.56
C PHE A 67 -13.45 -5.57 -4.84
N THR A 68 -14.36 -4.63 -4.56
CA THR A 68 -15.77 -4.75 -4.95
C THR A 68 -16.02 -4.32 -6.41
N GLY A 69 -14.99 -3.92 -7.16
CA GLY A 69 -15.08 -3.51 -8.56
C GLY A 69 -15.74 -2.14 -8.78
N ALA A 70 -16.00 -1.38 -7.71
CA ALA A 70 -16.59 -0.05 -7.77
C ALA A 70 -15.58 1.04 -8.16
N ARG A 71 -14.28 0.75 -8.07
CA ARG A 71 -13.19 1.70 -8.35
C ARG A 71 -12.03 1.04 -9.07
N ARG A 72 -11.36 1.77 -9.97
CA ARG A 72 -10.19 1.30 -10.72
C ARG A 72 -8.97 2.23 -10.59
N ASP A 73 -9.19 3.49 -10.22
CA ASP A 73 -8.16 4.50 -10.05
C ASP A 73 -8.00 4.85 -8.56
N PHE A 74 -6.78 5.01 -8.07
CA PHE A 74 -6.51 5.42 -6.70
C PHE A 74 -6.19 6.92 -6.61
N ASP A 75 -6.75 7.59 -5.62
CA ASP A 75 -6.47 9.01 -5.30
C ASP A 75 -5.92 9.08 -3.88
N LEU A 76 -4.65 8.71 -3.73
CA LEU A 76 -3.93 8.68 -2.46
C LEU A 76 -2.54 9.26 -2.69
N PRO A 77 -2.03 10.12 -1.79
CA PRO A 77 -0.66 10.58 -1.88
C PRO A 77 0.27 9.38 -1.67
N LEU A 78 1.21 9.17 -2.60
CA LEU A 78 2.23 8.13 -2.52
C LEU A 78 3.58 8.78 -2.22
N ALA A 79 4.26 8.29 -1.18
CA ALA A 79 5.60 8.75 -0.81
C ALA A 79 6.59 7.57 -0.73
N PRO A 80 6.73 6.76 -1.80
CA PRO A 80 7.57 5.57 -1.75
C PRO A 80 9.04 5.96 -1.66
N GLN A 81 9.75 5.36 -0.70
CA GLN A 81 11.18 5.59 -0.51
C GLN A 81 11.97 4.55 -1.31
N GLY A 82 12.80 5.01 -2.25
CA GLY A 82 13.57 4.12 -3.11
C GLY A 82 14.66 4.85 -3.88
N THR A 83 15.48 4.07 -4.58
CA THR A 83 16.52 4.59 -5.49
C THR A 83 15.90 5.29 -6.70
N ASP A 84 16.68 6.12 -7.40
CA ASP A 84 16.24 6.75 -8.66
C ASP A 84 15.74 5.72 -9.69
N PHE A 85 16.36 4.55 -9.74
CA PHE A 85 15.94 3.46 -10.61
C PHE A 85 14.55 2.95 -10.23
N GLN A 86 14.29 2.70 -8.95
CA GLN A 86 12.98 2.24 -8.46
C GLN A 86 11.90 3.29 -8.72
N ARG A 87 12.18 4.57 -8.48
CA ARG A 87 11.24 5.66 -8.79
C ARG A 87 10.84 5.68 -10.26
N ARG A 88 11.82 5.59 -11.18
CA ARG A 88 11.54 5.53 -12.63
C ARG A 88 10.73 4.31 -13.04
N VAL A 89 10.96 3.16 -12.41
CA VAL A 89 10.16 1.95 -12.63
C VAL A 89 8.73 2.16 -12.12
N TRP A 90 8.55 2.75 -10.94
CA TRP A 90 7.21 3.04 -10.40
C TRP A 90 6.43 4.04 -11.25
N GLU A 91 7.08 5.10 -11.75
CA GLU A 91 6.47 6.04 -12.71
C GLU A 91 6.02 5.32 -13.99
N ALA A 92 6.83 4.40 -14.51
CA ALA A 92 6.45 3.61 -15.68
C ALA A 92 5.27 2.67 -15.39
N LEU A 93 5.25 2.01 -14.23
CA LEU A 93 4.17 1.12 -13.81
C LEU A 93 2.85 1.88 -13.58
N ALA A 94 2.90 3.08 -13.00
CA ALA A 94 1.73 3.92 -12.78
C ALA A 94 1.06 4.38 -14.09
N SER A 95 1.77 4.32 -15.22
CA SER A 95 1.22 4.63 -16.55
C SER A 95 0.45 3.48 -17.21
N ILE A 96 0.43 2.30 -16.59
CA ILE A 96 -0.28 1.12 -17.12
C ILE A 96 -1.76 1.22 -16.73
N PRO A 97 -2.69 1.23 -17.70
CA PRO A 97 -4.12 1.24 -17.40
C PRO A 97 -4.55 -0.04 -16.67
N PHE A 98 -5.59 0.08 -15.84
CA PHE A 98 -6.16 -1.07 -15.17
C PHE A 98 -6.61 -2.16 -16.18
N GLY A 99 -6.15 -3.39 -15.95
CA GLY A 99 -6.50 -4.55 -16.80
C GLY A 99 -5.63 -4.73 -18.04
N GLU A 100 -4.61 -3.89 -18.23
CA GLU A 100 -3.63 -4.03 -19.31
C GLU A 100 -2.29 -4.57 -18.80
N THR A 101 -1.63 -5.37 -19.64
CA THR A 101 -0.26 -5.85 -19.39
C THR A 101 0.64 -5.20 -20.42
N ARG A 102 1.75 -4.58 -20.00
CA ARG A 102 2.82 -4.18 -20.93
C ARG A 102 3.86 -5.28 -21.01
N CYS A 103 4.11 -5.76 -22.23
CA CYS A 103 5.11 -6.76 -22.58
C CYS A 103 6.32 -6.16 -23.29
#